data_AF-A0A8H7KMG5-F1
#
_entry.id   AF-A0A8H7KMG5-F1
#
_cell.length_a   1.000
_cell.length_b   1.000
_cell.length_c   1.000
_cell.angle_alpha   90.00
_cell.angle_beta   90.00
_cell.angle_gamma   90.00
#
_symmetry.space_group_name_H-M   'P 1'
#
loop_
_entity.id
_entity.type
_entity.pdbx_description
1 polymer ?
#
loop_
_entity_poly.entity_id
_entity_poly.type
_entity_poly.pdbx_seq_one_letter_code
_entity_poly.pdbx_strand_id
1 'polypeptide(L)'
;MSLRFYSSNSHDEHHHEEHHGSEGTEHKEAGFFTPFWGTTFLLAAVTAGFYKFAPAPSDETYITRYIAQFKTPSEAWARLNEQHVIGITNESEGQLLQASATRPPTHRYRYPQRFDFASPHLNAVGSEVDLSGVVAKGSHQ
;
A
#
# COMPACT_ATOMS: atom_id res chain seq x y z
N MET A 1 5.37 14.16 -22.41
CA MET A 1 6.74 13.67 -22.15
C MET A 1 6.93 12.45 -23.03
N SER A 2 7.60 12.63 -24.17
CA SER A 2 7.62 11.69 -25.31
C SER A 2 8.93 10.91 -25.30
N LEU A 3 8.88 9.59 -25.14
CA LEU A 3 10.05 8.71 -25.18
C LEU A 3 10.47 8.50 -26.64
N ARG A 4 11.53 9.19 -27.05
CA ARG A 4 12.24 8.93 -28.31
C ARG A 4 13.12 7.72 -28.13
N PHE A 5 12.74 6.58 -28.71
CA PHE A 5 13.69 5.51 -28.99
C PHE A 5 14.40 5.86 -30.30
N TYR A 6 15.70 6.12 -30.21
CA TYR A 6 16.56 6.30 -31.39
C TYR A 6 16.85 4.92 -31.99
N SER A 7 16.38 4.71 -33.22
CA SER A 7 16.86 3.68 -34.15
C SER A 7 18.19 4.13 -34.77
N SER A 8 19.23 3.31 -34.73
CA SER A 8 20.36 3.45 -35.66
C SER A 8 20.24 2.41 -36.77
N ASN A 9 19.95 2.92 -37.96
CA ASN A 9 19.97 2.25 -39.25
C ASN A 9 21.35 2.51 -39.88
N SER A 10 22.13 1.47 -40.21
CA SER A 10 23.22 1.55 -41.20
C SER A 10 23.90 0.18 -41.41
N HIS A 11 23.47 -0.57 -42.43
CA HIS A 11 24.23 -0.80 -43.67
C HIS A 11 23.44 -1.82 -44.51
N ASP A 12 22.87 -1.31 -45.60
CA ASP A 12 22.27 -2.07 -46.67
C ASP A 12 23.28 -2.02 -47.83
N GLU A 13 24.18 -2.99 -47.87
CA GLU A 13 25.10 -3.26 -48.99
C GLU A 13 25.05 -4.77 -49.28
N HIS A 14 23.92 -5.21 -49.83
CA HIS A 14 23.80 -6.55 -50.40
C HIS A 14 24.38 -6.58 -51.81
N HIS A 15 25.69 -6.75 -51.89
CA HIS A 15 26.33 -7.25 -53.11
C HIS A 15 26.02 -8.74 -53.25
N HIS A 16 25.28 -9.08 -54.31
CA HIS A 16 25.07 -10.44 -54.76
C HIS A 16 26.37 -10.98 -55.37
N GLU A 17 27.03 -11.92 -54.67
CA GLU A 17 27.89 -12.89 -55.34
C GLU A 17 27.52 -14.30 -54.91
N GLU A 18 27.12 -15.08 -55.92
CA GLU A 18 26.82 -16.49 -55.86
C GLU A 18 28.11 -17.27 -55.55
N HIS A 19 28.14 -17.96 -54.41
CA HIS A 19 28.99 -19.13 -54.22
C HIS A 19 28.12 -20.33 -53.84
N HIS A 20 27.76 -21.10 -54.87
CA HIS A 20 27.30 -22.46 -54.72
C HIS A 20 28.46 -23.33 -54.21
N GLY A 21 28.38 -23.75 -52.96
CA GLY A 21 29.31 -24.69 -52.33
C GLY A 21 28.58 -25.54 -51.30
N SER A 22 28.27 -26.77 -51.68
CA SER A 22 27.80 -27.86 -50.81
C SER A 22 28.69 -28.01 -49.58
N GLU A 23 28.13 -27.99 -48.35
CA GLU A 23 28.54 -28.85 -47.22
C GLU A 23 27.72 -28.59 -45.93
N GLY A 24 27.07 -29.64 -45.43
CA GLY A 24 26.84 -29.90 -44.00
C GLY A 24 25.95 -28.95 -43.19
N THR A 25 24.64 -29.20 -43.16
CA THR A 25 23.84 -28.90 -41.96
C THR A 25 24.26 -29.86 -40.84
N GLU A 26 25.42 -29.61 -40.24
CA GLU A 26 25.93 -30.35 -39.10
C GLU A 26 25.12 -29.93 -37.86
N HIS A 27 23.96 -30.56 -37.68
CA HIS A 27 23.22 -30.52 -36.45
C HIS A 27 24.10 -31.13 -35.35
N LYS A 28 24.78 -30.28 -34.55
CA LYS A 28 25.47 -30.75 -33.35
C LYS A 28 24.44 -31.43 -32.46
N GLU A 29 24.48 -32.77 -32.42
CA GLU A 29 23.58 -33.56 -31.59
C GLU A 29 23.63 -33.04 -30.16
N ALA A 30 22.47 -32.76 -29.57
CA ALA A 30 22.36 -32.27 -28.20
C ALA A 30 22.66 -33.41 -27.20
N GLY A 31 23.93 -33.81 -27.12
CA GLY A 31 24.41 -34.78 -26.15
C GLY A 31 24.62 -34.19 -24.75
N PHE A 32 24.68 -35.05 -23.73
CA PHE A 32 24.97 -34.69 -22.34
C PHE A 32 26.35 -34.03 -22.12
N PHE A 33 27.21 -33.99 -23.14
CA PHE A 33 28.53 -33.36 -23.12
C PHE A 33 28.59 -32.00 -23.82
N THR A 34 27.44 -31.41 -24.13
CA THR A 34 27.40 -30.03 -24.64
C THR A 34 27.77 -29.00 -23.56
N PRO A 35 28.29 -27.82 -23.93
CA PRO A 35 28.68 -26.75 -22.98
C PRO A 35 27.55 -26.34 -22.03
N PHE A 36 26.30 -26.51 -22.47
CA PHE A 36 25.11 -26.30 -21.66
C PHE A 36 25.09 -27.20 -20.42
N TRP A 37 25.25 -28.52 -20.60
CA TRP A 37 25.27 -29.49 -19.51
C TRP A 37 26.49 -29.35 -18.60
N GLY A 38 27.66 -29.04 -19.18
CA GLY A 38 28.86 -28.73 -18.39
C GLY A 38 28.61 -27.56 -17.42
N THR A 39 27.95 -26.50 -17.89
CA THR A 39 27.57 -25.35 -17.06
C THR A 39 26.53 -25.74 -16.00
N THR A 40 25.57 -26.60 -16.33
CA THR A 40 24.53 -27.04 -15.38
C THR A 40 25.11 -27.90 -14.26
N PHE A 41 26.02 -28.84 -14.58
CA PHE A 41 26.70 -29.65 -13.58
C PHE A 41 27.62 -28.82 -12.68
N LEU A 42 28.30 -27.81 -13.25
CA LEU A 42 29.10 -26.88 -12.46
C LEU A 42 28.22 -26.09 -11.48
N LEU A 43 27.10 -25.55 -11.95
CA LEU A 43 26.17 -24.81 -11.11
C LEU A 43 25.56 -25.70 -10.01
N ALA A 44 25.21 -26.95 -10.34
CA ALA A 44 24.75 -27.93 -9.37
C ALA A 44 25.82 -28.26 -8.32
N ALA A 45 27.07 -28.45 -8.74
CA ALA A 45 28.20 -28.70 -7.85
C ALA A 45 28.50 -27.51 -6.94
N VAL A 46 28.46 -26.28 -7.46
CA VAL A 46 28.60 -25.05 -6.68
C VAL A 46 27.47 -24.93 -5.66
N THR A 47 26.23 -25.22 -6.05
CA THR A 47 25.07 -25.16 -5.14
C THR A 47 25.16 -26.21 -4.03
N ALA A 48 25.54 -27.44 -4.36
CA ALA A 48 25.73 -28.51 -3.38
C ALA A 48 26.91 -28.23 -2.44
N GLY A 49 28.00 -27.67 -2.98
CA GLY A 49 29.14 -27.20 -2.19
C GLY A 49 28.74 -26.07 -1.24
N PHE A 50 27.97 -25.10 -1.72
CA PHE A 50 27.43 -24.02 -0.91
C PHE A 50 26.53 -24.56 0.20
N TYR A 51 25.63 -25.52 -0.07
CA TYR A 51 24.79 -26.10 0.97
C TYR A 51 25.58 -26.82 2.07
N LYS A 52 26.66 -27.54 1.71
CA LYS A 52 27.46 -28.32 2.66
C LYS A 52 28.48 -27.49 3.43
N PHE A 53 29.05 -26.46 2.81
CA PHE A 53 30.10 -25.62 3.36
C PHE A 53 29.65 -24.20 3.70
N ALA A 54 28.35 -23.90 3.55
CA ALA A 54 27.80 -22.65 4.06
C ALA A 54 28.07 -22.60 5.56
N PRO A 55 28.76 -21.56 6.04
CA PRO A 55 28.93 -21.37 7.47
C PRO A 55 27.54 -21.33 8.11
N ALA A 56 27.40 -22.00 9.26
CA ALA A 56 26.17 -21.96 10.04
C ALA A 56 25.76 -20.49 10.21
N PRO A 57 24.45 -20.17 10.20
CA PRO A 57 23.96 -18.81 10.38
C PRO A 57 24.17 -18.40 11.85
N SER A 58 25.43 -18.20 12.23
CA SER A 58 25.82 -17.45 13.41
C SER A 58 26.17 -16.03 12.96
N ASP A 59 25.83 -15.05 13.78
CA ASP A 59 26.10 -13.62 13.53
C ASP A 59 27.60 -13.26 13.43
N GLU A 60 28.48 -14.26 13.55
CA GLU A 60 29.95 -14.12 13.56
C GLU A 60 30.60 -14.32 12.19
N THR A 61 29.84 -14.59 11.12
CA THR A 61 30.45 -14.62 9.78
C THR A 61 30.82 -13.20 9.33
N TYR A 62 32.00 -13.04 8.71
CA TYR A 62 32.49 -11.75 8.23
C TYR A 62 31.51 -11.05 7.28
N ILE A 63 30.79 -11.85 6.47
CA ILE A 63 29.77 -11.38 5.53
C ILE A 63 28.56 -10.82 6.29
N THR A 64 28.05 -11.51 7.32
CA THR A 64 26.94 -11.00 8.14
C THR A 64 27.32 -9.69 8.83
N ARG A 65 28.53 -9.57 9.40
CA ARG A 65 29.01 -8.33 10.01
C ARG A 65 29.13 -7.18 9.00
N TYR A 66 29.63 -7.46 7.80
CA TYR A 66 29.71 -6.48 6.72
C TYR A 66 28.33 -5.98 6.29
N ILE A 67 27.37 -6.89 6.11
CA ILE A 67 25.98 -6.54 5.78
C ILE A 67 25.31 -5.77 6.93
N ALA A 68 25.58 -6.15 8.18
CA ALA A 68 25.03 -5.50 9.37
C ALA A 68 25.44 -4.04 9.48
N GLN A 69 26.66 -3.67 9.03
CA GLN A 69 27.14 -2.29 9.07
C GLN A 69 26.34 -1.34 8.15
N PHE A 70 25.77 -1.85 7.06
CA PHE A 70 24.94 -1.07 6.14
C PHE A 70 23.43 -1.22 6.39
N LYS A 71 23.02 -2.15 7.26
CA LYS A 71 21.63 -2.32 7.63
C LYS A 71 21.22 -1.25 8.65
N THR A 72 20.00 -0.76 8.50
CA THR A 72 19.35 0.07 9.50
C THR A 72 19.22 -0.72 10.81
N PRO A 73 19.59 -0.13 11.97
CA PRO A 73 19.50 -0.83 13.25
C PRO A 73 18.06 -1.21 13.57
N SER A 74 17.87 -2.35 14.25
CA SER A 74 16.54 -2.85 14.63
C SER A 74 15.76 -1.86 15.50
N GLU A 75 16.43 -1.07 16.32
CA GLU A 75 15.84 -0.02 17.15
C GLU A 75 15.13 1.06 16.31
N ALA A 76 15.70 1.45 15.17
CA ALA A 76 15.08 2.45 14.30
C ALA A 76 13.77 1.91 13.69
N TRP A 77 13.73 0.62 13.34
CA TRP A 77 12.50 -0.06 12.88
C TRP A 77 11.47 -0.19 14.01
N ALA A 78 11.90 -0.53 15.22
CA ALA A 78 11.02 -0.60 16.38
C ALA A 78 10.35 0.75 16.65
N ARG A 79 11.12 1.84 16.60
CA ARG A 79 10.60 3.21 16.78
C ARG A 79 9.61 3.61 15.69
N LEU A 80 9.89 3.29 14.44
CA LEU A 80 8.95 3.58 13.33
C LEU A 80 7.66 2.77 13.47
N ASN A 81 7.75 1.50 13.86
CA ASN A 81 6.59 0.66 14.08
C ASN A 81 5.73 1.17 15.25
N GLU A 82 6.36 1.61 16.34
CA GLU A 82 5.67 2.21 17.47
C GLU A 82 4.90 3.48 17.06
N GLN A 83 5.56 4.39 16.33
CA GLN A 83 4.92 5.60 15.81
C GLN A 83 3.72 5.27 14.90
N HIS A 84 3.87 4.25 14.05
CA HIS A 84 2.80 3.81 13.15
C HIS A 84 1.60 3.22 13.91
N VAL A 85 1.85 2.40 14.93
CA VAL A 85 0.79 1.84 15.78
C VAL A 85 0.02 2.95 16.48
N ILE A 86 0.72 3.93 17.07
CA ILE A 86 0.09 5.10 17.71
C ILE A 86 -0.77 5.87 16.71
N GLY A 87 -0.27 6.09 15.48
CA GLY A 87 -1.01 6.77 14.42
C GLY A 87 -2.32 6.05 14.08
N ILE A 88 -2.25 4.74 13.83
CA ILE A 88 -3.43 3.92 13.52
C ILE A 88 -4.44 3.92 14.68
N THR A 89 -3.97 3.80 15.92
CA THR A 89 -4.84 3.84 17.09
C THR A 89 -5.61 5.17 17.16
N ASN A 90 -4.91 6.30 17.01
CA ASN A 90 -5.55 7.62 17.03
C ASN A 90 -6.57 7.81 15.89
N GLU A 91 -6.23 7.35 14.67
CA GLU A 91 -7.14 7.39 13.54
C GLU A 91 -8.39 6.52 13.78
N SER A 92 -8.20 5.31 14.34
CA SER A 92 -9.30 4.42 14.68
C SER A 92 -10.23 5.03 15.73
N GLU A 93 -9.68 5.66 16.78
CA GLU A 93 -10.47 6.36 17.79
C GLU A 93 -11.26 7.53 17.19
N GLY A 94 -10.62 8.33 16.33
CA GLY A 94 -11.28 9.42 15.62
C GLY A 94 -12.44 8.94 14.75
N GLN A 95 -12.25 7.82 14.04
CA GLN A 95 -13.31 7.19 13.24
C GLN A 95 -14.46 6.67 14.12
N LEU A 96 -14.16 6.06 15.26
CA LEU A 96 -15.19 5.58 16.19
C LEU A 96 -16.03 6.74 16.76
N LEU A 97 -15.40 7.87 17.10
CA LEU A 97 -16.10 9.06 17.57
C LEU A 97 -17.04 9.63 16.49
N GLN A 98 -16.59 9.68 15.24
CA GLN A 98 -17.43 10.14 14.12
C GLN A 98 -18.56 9.16 13.81
N ALA A 99 -18.28 7.86 13.83
CA ALA A 99 -19.26 6.82 13.53
C ALA A 99 -20.34 6.69 14.62
N SER A 100 -19.98 6.95 15.89
CA SER A 100 -20.92 6.94 17.01
C SER A 100 -21.63 8.28 17.23
N ALA A 101 -21.19 9.35 16.58
CA ALA A 101 -21.82 10.66 16.69
C ALA A 101 -23.25 10.64 16.15
N THR A 102 -24.22 10.79 17.05
CA THR A 102 -25.63 10.94 16.68
C THR A 102 -25.96 12.42 16.60
N ARG A 103 -26.68 12.83 15.54
CA ARG A 103 -27.20 14.21 15.45
C ARG A 103 -28.11 14.49 16.64
N PRO A 104 -27.96 15.63 17.35
CA PRO A 104 -28.89 15.97 18.41
C PRO A 104 -30.32 15.99 17.86
N PRO A 105 -31.30 15.42 18.57
CA PRO A 105 -32.67 15.34 18.09
C PRO A 105 -33.23 16.77 17.94
N THR A 106 -33.38 17.22 16.69
CA THR A 106 -33.96 18.54 16.39
C THR A 106 -35.43 18.40 16.08
N HIS A 107 -36.31 18.90 16.96
CA HIS A 107 -37.73 19.06 16.66
C HIS A 107 -37.93 20.30 15.79
N ARG A 108 -38.36 20.10 14.54
CA ARG A 108 -38.70 21.19 13.62
C ARG A 108 -40.20 21.46 13.70
N TYR A 109 -40.58 22.52 14.40
CA TYR A 109 -41.97 22.96 14.46
C TYR A 109 -42.32 23.77 13.21
N ARG A 110 -43.42 23.41 12.52
CA ARG A 110 -43.94 24.17 11.38
C ARG A 110 -44.55 25.51 11.79
N TYR A 111 -45.08 25.59 13.02
CA TYR A 111 -45.74 26.77 13.57
C TYR A 111 -45.27 27.00 15.02
N PRO A 112 -44.09 27.62 15.23
CA PRO A 112 -43.61 27.92 16.58
C PRO A 112 -44.53 28.88 17.33
N GLN A 113 -45.25 29.75 16.61
CA GLN A 113 -46.20 30.69 17.19
C GLN A 113 -47.34 30.02 17.98
N ARG A 114 -47.62 28.72 17.76
CA ARG A 114 -48.66 28.00 18.52
C ARG A 114 -48.37 27.90 20.02
N PHE A 115 -47.11 28.07 20.43
CA PHE A 115 -46.76 28.13 21.84
C PHE A 115 -47.32 29.39 22.53
N ASP A 116 -47.53 30.47 21.77
CA ASP A 116 -48.09 31.73 22.29
C ASP A 116 -49.62 31.79 22.16
N PHE A 117 -50.21 30.91 21.34
CA PHE A 117 -51.66 30.83 21.14
C PHE A 117 -52.31 29.93 22.19
N ALA A 118 -52.52 30.46 23.39
CA ALA A 118 -53.41 29.87 24.41
C ALA A 118 -54.63 30.78 24.65
N SER A 119 -55.80 30.17 24.88
CA SER A 119 -57.00 30.93 25.24
C SER A 119 -56.92 31.35 26.71
N PRO A 120 -56.99 32.64 27.06
CA PRO A 120 -56.93 33.07 28.46
C PRO A 120 -58.07 32.54 29.35
N HIS A 121 -59.16 32.06 28.76
CA HIS A 121 -60.42 31.76 29.46
C HIS A 121 -60.88 30.30 29.37
N LEU A 122 -60.16 29.44 28.65
CA LEU A 122 -60.54 28.04 28.42
C LEU A 122 -59.40 27.06 28.77
N ASN A 123 -58.59 27.39 29.77
CA ASN A 123 -57.53 26.53 30.25
C ASN A 123 -57.99 25.77 31.50
N ALA A 124 -57.72 24.45 31.53
CA ALA A 124 -57.94 23.66 32.73
C ALA A 124 -56.91 24.05 33.79
N VAL A 125 -57.30 24.02 35.07
CA VAL A 125 -56.39 24.34 36.17
C VAL A 125 -55.23 23.33 36.18
N GLY A 126 -53.99 23.83 36.12
CA GLY A 126 -52.78 23.01 36.10
C GLY A 126 -52.35 22.46 34.72
N SER A 127 -53.01 22.84 33.63
CA SER A 127 -52.61 22.42 32.27
C SER A 127 -51.57 23.34 31.61
N GLU A 128 -51.15 24.40 32.30
CA GLU A 128 -50.18 25.37 31.80
C GLU A 128 -48.75 24.87 32.02
N VAL A 129 -47.94 24.90 30.96
CA VAL A 129 -46.52 24.53 30.99
C VAL A 129 -45.72 25.82 30.92
N ASP A 130 -44.70 25.97 31.77
CA ASP A 130 -43.77 27.10 31.68
C ASP A 130 -42.92 26.98 30.39
N LEU A 131 -43.09 27.93 29.48
CA LEU A 131 -42.41 27.98 28.19
C LEU A 131 -41.32 29.08 28.13
N SER A 132 -41.01 29.74 29.25
CA SER A 132 -40.06 30.87 29.31
C SER A 132 -38.63 30.54 28.83
N GLY A 133 -38.23 29.26 28.87
CA GLY A 133 -36.95 28.77 28.38
C GLY A 133 -36.94 28.27 26.92
N VAL A 134 -38.07 28.31 26.21
CA VAL A 134 -38.19 27.73 24.86
C VAL A 134 -37.89 28.78 23.79
N VAL A 135 -36.74 28.65 23.11
CA VAL A 135 -36.35 29.52 21.99
C VAL A 135 -36.42 28.76 20.67
N ALA A 136 -37.23 29.26 19.73
CA ALA A 136 -37.27 28.71 18.38
C ALA A 136 -35.95 29.03 17.65
N LYS A 137 -35.31 27.99 17.10
CA LYS A 137 -34.07 28.17 16.33
C LYS A 137 -34.34 28.97 15.05
N GLY A 138 -34.01 30.25 15.06
CA GLY A 138 -34.21 31.20 13.96
C GLY A 138 -34.58 32.64 14.38
N SER A 139 -34.81 32.89 15.68
CA SER A 139 -35.22 34.21 16.18
C SER A 139 -34.08 35.14 16.62
N HIS A 140 -32.82 34.81 16.29
CA HIS A 140 -31.71 35.78 16.39
C HIS A 140 -31.52 36.42 15.01
N GLN A 141 -32.16 37.57 14.83
CA GLN A 141 -31.73 38.63 13.92
C GLN A 141 -31.62 39.91 14.74
#